data_AF-A0A2Y9EX41-F1
#
_entry.id   AF-A0A2Y9EX41-F1
#
_cell.length_a   1.000
_cell.length_b   1.000
_cell.length_c   1.000
_cell.angle_alpha   90.00
_cell.angle_beta   90.00
_cell.angle_gamma   90.00
#
_symmetry.space_group_name_H-M   'P 1'
#
loop_
_entity.id
_entity.type
_entity.pdbx_description
1 polymer ?
#
loop_
_entity_poly.entity_id
_entity_poly.type
_entity_poly.pdbx_seq_one_letter_code
_entity_poly.pdbx_strand_id
1 'polypeptide(L)'
;MDTRGRLSKGPWKVASASAAASTLLELPRRTQESGTRTRALGLPMEKSAASTEPQGPRPVLGRDSVQVPDDQDFRSFRSECEAEAGWNLTYSKAGVSVWVQAVEMDRTLHKIKCRMECRDVPAETLYDVLHDIEYRKKWDSNVIETFDIARLTVNADVGYYSWRCPKPLKNRDVITLRSWLPMGTDYIIMNYSVKHPKYPPRKDLVRAVSIQTGYLIQSTGPKSCVITYLAQVDPKGSLPKWVVNKSSQFLAPKAMKKMYKACVKYPEWKQKHQPHFKPWLHPEQSPLPSLALSELSVQHADSLENIDESAVAESREERMGSAGGEGSDDDTSLT
;
A
#
# COMPACT_ATOMS: atom_id res chain seq x y z
N MET A 1 67.78 43.07 35.05
CA MET A 1 66.79 42.93 36.14
C MET A 1 65.59 42.24 35.52
N ASP A 2 65.54 40.90 35.53
CA ASP A 2 65.02 40.04 36.62
C ASP A 2 63.53 40.31 36.89
N THR A 3 62.61 39.35 37.02
CA THR A 3 62.63 37.88 37.24
C THR A 3 61.18 37.40 36.96
N ARG A 4 60.94 36.29 36.25
CA ARG A 4 60.68 34.91 36.75
C ARG A 4 59.67 34.74 37.90
N GLY A 5 58.69 33.87 37.65
CA GLY A 5 57.99 33.01 38.63
C GLY A 5 56.69 32.44 38.01
N ARG A 6 56.61 31.21 37.45
CA ARG A 6 56.54 29.86 38.10
C ARG A 6 55.54 29.85 39.27
N LEU A 7 54.65 28.89 39.51
CA LEU A 7 54.59 27.45 39.19
C LEU A 7 53.28 26.88 39.74
N SER A 8 52.77 25.79 39.12
CA SER A 8 52.06 24.65 39.75
C SER A 8 50.64 24.92 40.33
N LYS A 9 49.66 24.03 40.24
CA LYS A 9 49.68 22.57 40.36
C LYS A 9 48.57 21.94 39.49
N GLY A 10 48.98 21.05 38.60
CA GLY A 10 48.79 19.60 38.75
C GLY A 10 47.37 19.00 38.80
N PRO A 11 47.25 17.73 38.39
CA PRO A 11 46.07 17.16 37.73
C PRO A 11 45.19 16.37 38.70
N TRP A 12 43.89 16.32 38.42
CA TRP A 12 43.04 15.22 38.92
C TRP A 12 42.80 14.22 37.81
N LYS A 13 43.07 12.97 38.18
CA LYS A 13 43.19 11.75 37.39
C LYS A 13 42.35 10.70 38.13
N VAL A 14 41.81 9.73 37.40
CA VAL A 14 41.24 8.43 37.86
C VAL A 14 39.80 8.55 38.40
N ALA A 15 38.80 7.79 37.96
CA ALA A 15 38.72 6.36 37.62
C ALA A 15 38.12 6.10 36.22
N SER A 16 38.77 5.33 35.36
CA SER A 16 38.95 3.87 35.34
C SER A 16 37.74 3.11 34.80
N ALA A 17 37.96 2.54 33.62
CA ALA A 17 37.19 1.45 33.04
C ALA A 17 37.21 0.20 33.94
N SER A 18 36.21 -0.67 33.76
CA SER A 18 36.46 -2.11 33.75
C SER A 18 35.32 -2.83 33.02
N ALA A 19 35.70 -3.52 31.95
CA ALA A 19 34.99 -4.68 31.44
C ALA A 19 35.43 -5.89 32.28
N ALA A 20 34.51 -6.81 32.58
CA ALA A 20 34.88 -8.17 32.94
C ALA A 20 33.80 -9.15 32.47
N ALA A 21 34.15 -9.89 31.43
CA ALA A 21 33.63 -11.21 31.18
C ALA A 21 34.14 -12.17 32.28
N SER A 22 33.33 -13.16 32.62
CA SER A 22 33.77 -14.44 33.19
C SER A 22 32.66 -15.44 32.94
N THR A 23 32.86 -16.70 32.56
CA THR A 23 34.01 -17.48 32.13
C THR A 23 33.39 -18.75 31.54
N LEU A 24 33.92 -19.20 30.40
CA LEU A 24 33.70 -20.53 29.85
C LEU A 24 34.07 -21.61 30.88
N LEU A 25 33.26 -22.66 31.01
CA LEU A 25 33.81 -23.99 31.28
C LEU A 25 33.20 -25.00 30.32
N GLU A 26 34.13 -25.70 29.68
CA GLU A 26 33.98 -26.64 28.60
C GLU A 26 33.62 -28.04 29.13
N LEU A 27 33.15 -28.87 28.21
CA LEU A 27 32.63 -30.25 28.33
C LEU A 27 33.52 -31.23 29.12
N PRO A 28 32.97 -32.43 29.40
CA PRO A 28 33.50 -33.57 28.63
C PRO A 28 32.46 -34.52 28.03
N ARG A 29 32.92 -35.17 26.96
CA ARG A 29 32.30 -36.23 26.15
C ARG A 29 32.26 -37.61 26.85
N ARG A 30 31.42 -38.47 26.26
CA ARG A 30 31.35 -39.96 26.29
C ARG A 30 30.77 -40.56 27.58
N THR A 31 29.86 -41.53 27.53
CA THR A 31 29.91 -42.82 26.81
C THR A 31 28.52 -43.38 26.46
N GLN A 32 28.47 -44.26 25.46
CA GLN A 32 27.38 -45.21 25.20
C GLN A 32 27.14 -46.12 26.41
N GLU A 33 25.89 -46.52 26.66
CA GLU A 33 25.57 -47.92 26.94
C GLU A 33 24.07 -48.24 26.75
N SER A 34 23.83 -49.50 26.47
CA SER A 34 22.64 -50.12 25.89
C SER A 34 21.80 -50.89 26.92
N GLY A 35 20.51 -51.08 26.60
CA GLY A 35 19.66 -52.15 27.15
C GLY A 35 18.68 -51.67 28.24
N THR A 36 17.46 -52.19 28.41
CA THR A 36 16.74 -53.31 27.78
C THR A 36 15.24 -53.11 28.08
N ARG A 37 14.39 -53.68 27.21
CA ARG A 37 12.93 -53.89 27.28
C ARG A 37 12.30 -53.88 28.68
N THR A 38 11.14 -53.21 28.80
CA THR A 38 9.92 -53.86 29.34
C THR A 38 8.67 -53.36 28.62
N ARG A 39 7.79 -54.32 28.36
CA ARG A 39 6.55 -54.31 27.58
C ARG A 39 5.38 -53.84 28.44
N ALA A 40 4.55 -52.92 27.95
CA ALA A 40 3.20 -52.72 28.47
C ALA A 40 2.21 -52.43 27.32
N LEU A 41 1.27 -53.36 27.18
CA LEU A 41 0.01 -53.28 26.43
C LEU A 41 -0.81 -52.11 27.02
N GLY A 42 -1.63 -51.31 26.35
CA GLY A 42 -2.37 -51.42 25.10
C GLY A 42 -3.74 -50.78 25.35
N LEU A 43 -4.00 -49.58 24.81
CA LEU A 43 -5.33 -48.96 24.68
C LEU A 43 -5.33 -48.10 23.39
N PRO A 44 -6.35 -48.16 22.52
CA PRO A 44 -6.31 -47.50 21.23
C PRO A 44 -6.76 -46.02 21.33
N MET A 45 -5.92 -45.12 20.82
CA MET A 45 -6.36 -43.77 20.40
C MET A 45 -6.83 -43.83 18.95
N GLU A 46 -8.08 -43.43 18.71
CA GLU A 46 -8.61 -43.17 17.38
C GLU A 46 -7.76 -42.09 16.68
N LYS A 47 -7.22 -42.44 15.51
CA LYS A 47 -6.64 -41.48 14.57
C LYS A 47 -7.76 -40.88 13.73
N SER A 48 -8.15 -39.64 14.02
CA SER A 48 -8.72 -38.77 12.99
C SER A 48 -7.57 -37.95 12.40
N ALA A 49 -6.99 -38.43 11.30
CA ALA A 49 -6.04 -37.67 10.51
C ALA A 49 -6.84 -36.83 9.51
N ALA A 50 -7.20 -35.61 9.90
CA ALA A 50 -7.66 -34.60 8.96
C ALA A 50 -6.47 -34.13 8.13
N SER A 51 -6.42 -34.56 6.88
CA SER A 51 -5.55 -34.06 5.82
C SER A 51 -5.66 -32.53 5.73
N THR A 52 -4.60 -31.82 6.14
CA THR A 52 -4.50 -30.37 5.94
C THR A 52 -3.85 -30.14 4.58
N GLU A 53 -4.65 -30.10 3.52
CA GLU A 53 -4.18 -29.49 2.28
C GLU A 53 -3.99 -27.98 2.51
N PRO A 54 -2.93 -27.37 1.96
CA PRO A 54 -2.77 -25.92 2.03
C PRO A 54 -3.90 -25.27 1.24
N GLN A 55 -4.80 -24.60 1.96
CA GLN A 55 -5.87 -23.83 1.34
C GLN A 55 -5.24 -22.71 0.51
N GLY A 56 -5.60 -22.65 -0.77
CA GLY A 56 -5.15 -21.61 -1.68
C GLY A 56 -5.54 -20.19 -1.20
N PRO A 57 -4.98 -19.15 -1.82
CA PRO A 57 -5.25 -17.77 -1.45
C PRO A 57 -6.77 -17.48 -1.53
N ARG A 58 -7.37 -17.15 -0.38
CA ARG A 58 -8.77 -16.72 -0.30
C ARG A 58 -8.84 -15.23 -0.60
N PRO A 59 -9.69 -14.79 -1.55
CA PRO A 59 -9.92 -13.36 -1.76
C PRO A 59 -10.49 -12.71 -0.48
N VAL A 60 -9.99 -11.53 -0.12
CA VAL A 60 -10.59 -10.70 0.95
C VAL A 60 -12.03 -10.31 0.56
N LEU A 61 -12.27 -10.08 -0.75
CA LEU A 61 -13.58 -9.79 -1.32
C LEU A 61 -14.21 -11.08 -1.90
N GLY A 62 -15.30 -11.53 -1.27
CA GLY A 62 -15.91 -12.84 -1.51
C GLY A 62 -16.44 -13.50 -0.23
N ARG A 63 -16.25 -12.83 0.92
CA ARG A 63 -16.83 -13.22 2.21
C ARG A 63 -18.24 -12.64 2.35
N ASP A 64 -19.13 -13.37 3.02
CA ASP A 64 -20.52 -12.95 3.28
C ASP A 64 -20.64 -11.74 4.23
N SER A 65 -19.53 -11.34 4.85
CA SER A 65 -19.44 -10.21 5.78
C SER A 65 -18.12 -9.45 5.63
N VAL A 66 -18.13 -8.19 6.06
CA VAL A 66 -16.93 -7.34 6.11
C VAL A 66 -15.98 -7.87 7.18
N GLN A 67 -14.69 -7.98 6.85
CA GLN A 67 -13.65 -8.50 7.73
C GLN A 67 -12.42 -7.58 7.73
N VAL A 68 -11.82 -7.32 8.90
CA VAL A 68 -10.50 -6.69 8.94
C VAL A 68 -9.47 -7.71 8.43
N PRO A 69 -8.59 -7.34 7.48
CA PRO A 69 -7.56 -8.26 6.98
C PRO A 69 -6.72 -8.88 8.10
N ASP A 70 -6.52 -10.19 8.05
CA ASP A 70 -5.69 -10.95 8.98
C ASP A 70 -4.30 -11.27 8.41
N ASP A 71 -3.44 -11.94 9.19
CA ASP A 71 -2.08 -12.32 8.78
C ASP A 71 -2.04 -13.20 7.52
N GLN A 72 -3.09 -13.99 7.25
CA GLN A 72 -3.17 -14.81 6.05
C GLN A 72 -3.49 -13.94 4.83
N ASP A 73 -4.36 -12.93 4.99
CA ASP A 73 -4.67 -11.95 3.95
C ASP A 73 -3.42 -11.15 3.55
N PHE A 74 -2.63 -10.67 4.52
CA PHE A 74 -1.36 -9.99 4.27
C PHE A 74 -0.32 -10.87 3.55
N ARG A 75 -0.16 -12.13 4.01
CA ARG A 75 0.75 -13.09 3.34
C ARG A 75 0.31 -13.41 1.92
N SER A 76 -0.99 -13.57 1.69
CA SER A 76 -1.55 -13.86 0.36
C SER A 76 -1.33 -12.69 -0.59
N PHE A 77 -1.57 -11.46 -0.14
CA PHE A 77 -1.33 -10.25 -0.93
C PHE A 77 0.15 -10.09 -1.29
N ARG A 78 1.06 -10.33 -0.35
CA ARG A 78 2.51 -10.31 -0.61
C ARG A 78 2.87 -11.34 -1.69
N SER A 79 2.43 -12.58 -1.51
CA SER A 79 2.67 -13.67 -2.47
C SER A 79 2.16 -13.32 -3.86
N GLU A 80 0.98 -12.69 -3.97
CA GLU A 80 0.41 -12.26 -5.25
C GLU A 80 1.20 -11.12 -5.91
N CYS A 81 1.73 -10.18 -5.12
CA CYS A 81 2.65 -9.16 -5.59
C CYS A 81 3.95 -9.78 -6.14
N GLU A 82 4.53 -10.74 -5.43
CA GLU A 82 5.80 -11.40 -5.77
C GLU A 82 5.65 -12.46 -6.89
N ALA A 83 4.45 -12.98 -7.13
CA ALA A 83 4.22 -14.04 -8.11
C ALA A 83 4.50 -13.60 -9.56
N GLU A 84 5.30 -14.35 -10.30
CA GLU A 84 5.51 -14.13 -11.74
C GLU A 84 4.56 -14.98 -12.60
N ALA A 85 4.26 -16.20 -12.15
CA ALA A 85 3.33 -17.09 -12.83
C ALA A 85 1.91 -16.50 -12.85
N GLY A 86 1.22 -16.63 -13.98
CA GLY A 86 -0.14 -16.09 -14.17
C GLY A 86 -0.19 -14.58 -14.43
N TRP A 87 0.95 -13.95 -14.76
CA TRP A 87 1.05 -12.52 -15.07
C TRP A 87 1.77 -12.28 -16.40
N ASN A 88 1.14 -11.50 -17.29
CA ASN A 88 1.72 -11.10 -18.58
C ASN A 88 2.33 -9.70 -18.46
N LEU A 89 3.62 -9.55 -18.75
CA LEU A 89 4.30 -8.25 -18.81
C LEU A 89 3.78 -7.45 -20.02
N THR A 90 3.23 -6.27 -19.77
CA THR A 90 2.62 -5.40 -20.80
C THR A 90 3.38 -4.09 -21.00
N TYR A 91 4.21 -3.69 -20.04
CA TYR A 91 5.05 -2.50 -20.13
C TYR A 91 6.30 -2.70 -19.28
N SER A 92 7.47 -2.30 -19.78
CA SER A 92 8.69 -2.20 -18.96
C SER A 92 9.60 -1.10 -19.52
N LYS A 93 9.80 -0.03 -18.75
CA LYS A 93 10.70 1.08 -19.12
C LYS A 93 11.08 1.92 -17.91
N ALA A 94 12.36 2.26 -17.81
CA ALA A 94 12.91 3.18 -16.80
C ALA A 94 12.55 2.78 -15.36
N GLY A 95 12.82 1.53 -14.99
CA GLY A 95 12.58 1.01 -13.63
C GLY A 95 11.11 0.82 -13.26
N VAL A 96 10.18 0.96 -14.21
CA VAL A 96 8.74 0.71 -14.03
C VAL A 96 8.30 -0.42 -14.95
N SER A 97 7.60 -1.40 -14.39
CA SER A 97 7.05 -2.53 -15.12
C SER A 97 5.58 -2.74 -14.75
N VAL A 98 4.75 -3.11 -15.73
CA VAL A 98 3.32 -3.40 -15.56
C VAL A 98 3.01 -4.79 -16.06
N TRP A 99 2.30 -5.55 -15.25
CA TRP A 99 1.74 -6.84 -15.59
C TRP A 99 0.23 -6.83 -15.47
N VAL A 100 -0.39 -7.66 -16.30
CA VAL A 100 -1.83 -7.93 -16.28
C VAL A 100 -2.01 -9.40 -16.02
N GLN A 101 -3.01 -9.76 -15.23
CA GLN A 101 -3.31 -11.15 -14.95
C GLN A 101 -3.58 -11.91 -16.26
N ALA A 102 -2.92 -13.06 -16.43
CA ALA A 102 -3.08 -13.92 -17.58
C ALA A 102 -4.38 -14.73 -17.43
N VAL A 103 -5.50 -14.14 -17.87
CA VAL A 103 -6.81 -14.80 -17.92
C VAL A 103 -7.31 -14.88 -19.36
N GLU A 104 -7.94 -16.00 -19.72
CA GLU A 104 -8.34 -16.31 -21.10
C GLU A 104 -9.54 -15.49 -21.61
N MET A 105 -10.23 -14.74 -20.73
CA MET A 105 -11.46 -14.00 -21.07
C MET A 105 -11.27 -12.48 -21.03
N ASP A 106 -11.54 -11.82 -22.16
CA ASP A 106 -11.58 -10.35 -22.33
C ASP A 106 -12.79 -9.69 -21.65
N ARG A 107 -13.78 -10.49 -21.24
CA ARG A 107 -15.03 -10.03 -20.63
C ARG A 107 -14.93 -9.74 -19.13
N THR A 108 -13.86 -10.18 -18.48
CA THR A 108 -13.67 -9.99 -17.04
C THR A 108 -12.77 -8.80 -16.75
N LEU A 109 -12.95 -8.22 -15.56
CA LEU A 109 -12.08 -7.16 -15.07
C LEU A 109 -10.74 -7.77 -14.63
N HIS A 110 -9.64 -7.37 -15.26
CA HIS A 110 -8.33 -7.95 -14.99
C HIS A 110 -7.67 -7.30 -13.76
N LYS A 111 -6.91 -8.09 -13.00
CA LYS A 111 -5.98 -7.52 -12.02
C LYS A 111 -4.79 -6.90 -12.75
N ILE A 112 -4.30 -5.77 -12.24
CA ILE A 112 -3.09 -5.11 -12.70
C ILE A 112 -2.08 -5.05 -11.58
N LYS A 113 -0.83 -5.33 -11.93
CA LYS A 113 0.33 -5.18 -11.06
C LYS A 113 1.32 -4.21 -11.68
N CYS A 114 1.74 -3.18 -10.94
CA CYS A 114 2.73 -2.21 -11.38
C CYS A 114 3.87 -2.15 -10.36
N ARG A 115 5.08 -2.53 -10.77
CA ARG A 115 6.29 -2.47 -9.94
C ARG A 115 7.15 -1.28 -10.35
N MET A 116 7.71 -0.57 -9.38
CA MET A 116 8.61 0.55 -9.60
C MET A 116 9.79 0.50 -8.63
N GLU A 117 10.99 0.69 -9.16
CA GLU A 117 12.23 0.91 -8.39
C GLU A 117 12.36 2.38 -8.00
N CYS A 118 12.55 2.64 -6.70
CA CYS A 118 12.82 3.97 -6.14
C CYS A 118 14.25 3.96 -5.57
N ARG A 119 15.21 4.56 -6.30
CA ARG A 119 16.64 4.41 -5.98
C ARG A 119 17.15 5.39 -4.90
N ASP A 120 16.38 6.43 -4.64
CA ASP A 120 16.73 7.60 -3.84
C ASP A 120 15.60 8.00 -2.87
N VAL A 121 14.65 7.09 -2.63
CA VAL A 121 13.58 7.24 -1.65
C VAL A 121 13.58 6.03 -0.72
N PRO A 122 13.69 6.22 0.61
CA PRO A 122 13.60 5.12 1.57
C PRO A 122 12.15 4.63 1.73
N ALA A 123 11.98 3.37 2.14
CA ALA A 123 10.68 2.70 2.24
C ALA A 123 9.71 3.46 3.16
N GLU A 124 10.22 4.02 4.25
CA GLU A 124 9.50 4.79 5.27
C GLU A 124 8.89 6.07 4.68
N THR A 125 9.62 6.76 3.79
CA THR A 125 9.10 7.98 3.14
C THR A 125 7.97 7.65 2.18
N LEU A 126 8.08 6.55 1.44
CA LEU A 126 7.02 6.08 0.55
C LEU A 126 5.78 5.63 1.36
N TYR A 127 6.00 4.93 2.47
CA TYR A 127 4.95 4.51 3.39
C TYR A 127 4.18 5.71 3.95
N ASP A 128 4.91 6.73 4.43
CA ASP A 128 4.31 7.98 4.90
C ASP A 128 3.47 8.67 3.83
N VAL A 129 3.97 8.79 2.59
CA VAL A 129 3.26 9.44 1.47
C VAL A 129 1.96 8.74 1.11
N LEU A 130 1.91 7.41 1.26
CA LEU A 130 0.69 6.64 0.99
C LEU A 130 -0.36 6.80 2.09
N HIS A 131 0.06 7.04 3.33
CA HIS A 131 -0.83 7.28 4.47
C HIS A 131 -1.26 8.73 4.63
N ASP A 132 -0.44 9.71 4.25
CA ASP A 132 -0.74 11.12 4.47
C ASP A 132 -1.82 11.66 3.50
N ILE A 133 -3.07 11.65 3.96
CA ILE A 133 -4.25 12.08 3.21
C ILE A 133 -4.25 13.60 2.97
N GLU A 134 -3.67 14.38 3.89
CA GLU A 134 -3.50 15.82 3.68
C GLU A 134 -2.54 16.04 2.51
N TYR A 135 -1.43 15.32 2.48
CA TYR A 135 -0.48 15.40 1.38
C TYR A 135 -1.04 14.85 0.07
N ARG A 136 -1.93 13.84 0.10
CA ARG A 136 -2.59 13.33 -1.12
C ARG A 136 -3.23 14.46 -1.93
N LYS A 137 -3.89 15.43 -1.28
CA LYS A 137 -4.50 16.60 -1.92
C LYS A 137 -3.49 17.52 -2.62
N LYS A 138 -2.21 17.46 -2.22
CA LYS A 138 -1.15 18.28 -2.79
C LYS A 138 -0.59 17.73 -4.09
N TRP A 139 -0.46 16.41 -4.21
CA TRP A 139 0.25 15.78 -5.33
C TRP A 139 -0.65 15.01 -6.29
N ASP A 140 -1.81 14.52 -5.83
CA ASP A 140 -2.78 13.85 -6.68
C ASP A 140 -3.69 14.88 -7.35
N SER A 141 -3.40 15.21 -8.61
CA SER A 141 -4.19 16.16 -9.39
C SER A 141 -5.62 15.72 -9.67
N ASN A 142 -5.93 14.43 -9.50
CA ASN A 142 -7.24 13.87 -9.82
C ASN A 142 -8.16 13.87 -8.59
N VAL A 143 -7.63 13.96 -7.38
CA VAL A 143 -8.47 13.92 -6.17
C VAL A 143 -9.42 15.11 -6.13
N ILE A 144 -10.68 14.85 -5.85
CA ILE A 144 -11.70 15.88 -5.58
C ILE A 144 -11.80 16.04 -4.06
N GLU A 145 -11.98 14.93 -3.37
CA GLU A 145 -12.17 14.88 -1.93
C GLU A 145 -11.65 13.54 -1.39
N THR A 146 -10.97 13.59 -0.24
CA THR A 146 -10.48 12.41 0.47
C THR A 146 -10.32 12.71 1.96
N PHE A 147 -10.74 11.76 2.78
CA PHE A 147 -10.66 11.80 4.25
C PHE A 147 -10.90 10.41 4.84
N ASP A 148 -10.35 10.15 6.02
CA ASP A 148 -10.71 8.97 6.81
C ASP A 148 -12.02 9.24 7.58
N ILE A 149 -12.88 8.23 7.63
CA ILE A 149 -14.22 8.30 8.24
C ILE A 149 -14.15 7.86 9.71
N ALA A 150 -13.59 6.68 9.96
CA ALA A 150 -13.55 6.08 11.28
C ALA A 150 -12.49 4.97 11.36
N ARG A 151 -12.05 4.67 12.58
CA ARG A 151 -11.08 3.62 12.88
C ARG A 151 -11.78 2.33 13.31
N LEU A 152 -11.32 1.19 12.80
CA LEU A 152 -11.78 -0.15 13.19
C LEU A 152 -10.83 -0.80 14.20
N THR A 153 -9.52 -0.73 13.94
CA THR A 153 -8.45 -1.24 14.82
C THR A 153 -7.27 -0.25 14.83
N VAL A 154 -6.19 -0.55 15.54
CA VAL A 154 -4.97 0.29 15.53
C VAL A 154 -4.33 0.42 14.14
N ASN A 155 -4.62 -0.52 13.23
CA ASN A 155 -4.03 -0.62 11.90
C ASN A 155 -5.08 -0.85 10.80
N ALA A 156 -6.34 -0.48 11.07
CA ALA A 156 -7.41 -0.55 10.08
C ALA A 156 -8.41 0.60 10.27
N ASP A 157 -8.80 1.21 9.16
CA ASP A 157 -9.76 2.30 9.10
C ASP A 157 -10.69 2.18 7.89
N VAL A 158 -11.70 3.04 7.85
CA VAL A 158 -12.59 3.24 6.71
C VAL A 158 -12.36 4.65 6.20
N GLY A 159 -12.13 4.79 4.89
CA GLY A 159 -11.89 6.08 4.25
C GLY A 159 -12.74 6.30 3.01
N TYR A 160 -12.86 7.58 2.64
CA TYR A 160 -13.51 8.04 1.41
C TYR A 160 -12.46 8.64 0.46
N TYR A 161 -12.63 8.36 -0.82
CA TYR A 161 -11.83 8.96 -1.89
C TYR A 161 -12.70 9.18 -3.13
N SER A 162 -12.61 10.36 -3.72
CA SER A 162 -13.28 10.70 -4.98
C SER A 162 -12.31 11.36 -5.96
N TRP A 163 -12.48 11.09 -7.25
CA TRP A 163 -11.56 11.56 -8.28
C TRP A 163 -12.26 12.01 -9.56
N ARG A 164 -11.57 12.91 -10.26
CA ARG A 164 -11.96 13.42 -11.57
C ARG A 164 -11.71 12.38 -12.63
N CYS A 165 -12.71 12.16 -13.48
CA CYS A 165 -12.54 11.40 -14.72
C CYS A 165 -12.51 12.33 -15.93
N PRO A 166 -11.82 11.96 -17.01
CA PRO A 166 -11.88 12.71 -18.27
C PRO A 166 -13.31 12.76 -18.78
N LYS A 167 -13.79 13.95 -19.16
CA LYS A 167 -15.07 14.07 -19.88
C LYS A 167 -15.03 13.17 -21.13
N PRO A 168 -16.12 12.49 -21.49
CA PRO A 168 -17.49 12.63 -20.99
C PRO A 168 -17.84 11.87 -19.69
N LEU A 169 -16.89 11.16 -19.08
CA LEU A 169 -17.17 10.30 -17.92
C LEU A 169 -17.52 11.11 -16.67
N LYS A 170 -18.49 10.65 -15.88
CA LYS A 170 -18.76 11.22 -14.55
C LYS A 170 -17.57 10.98 -13.61
N ASN A 171 -17.44 11.81 -12.59
CA ASN A 171 -16.42 11.56 -11.57
C ASN A 171 -16.80 10.32 -10.75
N ARG A 172 -15.83 9.70 -10.09
CA ARG A 172 -16.05 8.48 -9.29
C ARG A 172 -15.74 8.72 -7.82
N ASP A 173 -16.39 7.96 -6.95
CA ASP A 173 -16.06 7.84 -5.54
C ASP A 173 -15.92 6.37 -5.10
N VAL A 174 -15.21 6.15 -3.99
CA VAL A 174 -15.11 4.87 -3.28
C VAL A 174 -15.18 5.09 -1.79
N ILE A 175 -15.75 4.09 -1.10
CA ILE A 175 -15.59 3.88 0.34
C ILE A 175 -14.79 2.59 0.50
N THR A 176 -13.70 2.63 1.25
CA THR A 176 -12.81 1.46 1.42
C THR A 176 -12.47 1.24 2.87
N LEU A 177 -12.49 -0.03 3.30
CA LEU A 177 -11.76 -0.47 4.47
C LEU A 177 -10.30 -0.61 4.05
N ARG A 178 -9.39 0.07 4.74
CA ARG A 178 -7.95 -0.01 4.55
C ARG A 178 -7.31 -0.59 5.80
N SER A 179 -6.31 -1.45 5.61
CA SER A 179 -5.49 -1.97 6.69
C SER A 179 -4.02 -2.05 6.27
N TRP A 180 -3.13 -1.90 7.24
CA TRP A 180 -1.69 -1.86 7.02
C TRP A 180 -0.92 -2.72 8.01
N LEU A 181 0.22 -3.23 7.57
CA LEU A 181 1.10 -4.08 8.38
C LEU A 181 2.57 -3.83 8.00
N PRO A 182 3.38 -3.30 8.94
CA PRO A 182 4.84 -3.37 8.84
C PRO A 182 5.31 -4.82 9.03
N MET A 183 6.20 -5.28 8.15
CA MET A 183 6.75 -6.65 8.13
C MET A 183 8.28 -6.58 8.12
N GLY A 184 8.88 -6.28 9.28
CA GLY A 184 10.31 -6.01 9.37
C GLY A 184 10.65 -4.68 8.68
N THR A 185 11.41 -4.75 7.58
CA THR A 185 11.77 -3.58 6.75
C THR A 185 10.80 -3.34 5.58
N ASP A 186 9.83 -4.23 5.40
CA ASP A 186 8.83 -4.14 4.34
C ASP A 186 7.50 -3.61 4.91
N TYR A 187 6.64 -3.06 4.05
CA TYR A 187 5.32 -2.56 4.44
C TYR A 187 4.25 -3.04 3.48
N ILE A 188 3.08 -3.38 4.01
CA ILE A 188 1.89 -3.64 3.19
C ILE A 188 0.78 -2.69 3.61
N ILE A 189 0.12 -2.10 2.62
CA ILE A 189 -1.14 -1.36 2.79
C ILE A 189 -2.13 -1.95 1.80
N MET A 190 -3.26 -2.45 2.27
CA MET A 190 -4.31 -3.00 1.41
C MET A 190 -5.66 -2.40 1.73
N ASN A 191 -6.53 -2.37 0.74
CA ASN A 191 -7.88 -1.91 0.87
C ASN A 191 -8.83 -2.67 -0.05
N TYR A 192 -10.09 -2.66 0.33
CA TYR A 192 -11.19 -3.14 -0.48
C TYR A 192 -12.46 -2.34 -0.15
N SER A 193 -13.41 -2.33 -1.06
CA SER A 193 -14.63 -1.51 -0.92
C SER A 193 -15.61 -2.08 0.10
N VAL A 194 -16.19 -1.20 0.90
CA VAL A 194 -17.24 -1.49 1.88
C VAL A 194 -18.38 -0.49 1.73
N LYS A 195 -19.57 -0.84 2.22
CA LYS A 195 -20.70 0.08 2.37
C LYS A 195 -20.67 0.65 3.78
N HIS A 196 -20.69 1.98 3.89
CA HIS A 196 -20.90 2.69 5.14
C HIS A 196 -22.29 3.36 5.11
N PRO A 197 -23.18 3.15 6.10
CA PRO A 197 -24.57 3.62 6.06
C PRO A 197 -24.73 5.13 5.83
N LYS A 198 -23.81 5.93 6.41
CA LYS A 198 -23.79 7.40 6.27
C LYS A 198 -23.22 7.92 4.93
N TYR A 199 -22.67 7.05 4.08
CA TYR A 199 -22.06 7.43 2.79
C TYR A 199 -22.66 6.62 1.62
N PRO A 200 -23.98 6.76 1.37
CA PRO A 200 -24.62 6.11 0.22
C PRO A 200 -24.08 6.65 -1.12
N PRO A 201 -24.31 5.95 -2.25
CA PRO A 201 -23.97 6.46 -3.57
C PRO A 201 -24.58 7.85 -3.82
N ARG A 202 -23.80 8.73 -4.43
CA ARG A 202 -24.23 10.09 -4.78
C ARG A 202 -24.69 10.16 -6.24
N LYS A 203 -25.65 11.03 -6.56
CA LYS A 203 -26.21 11.12 -7.93
C LYS A 203 -25.22 11.73 -8.96
N ASP A 204 -24.31 12.57 -8.49
CA ASP A 204 -23.32 13.29 -9.29
C ASP A 204 -22.03 12.48 -9.54
N LEU A 205 -21.85 11.36 -8.84
CA LEU A 205 -20.67 10.50 -8.91
C LEU A 205 -21.06 9.05 -9.22
N VAL A 206 -20.16 8.32 -9.85
CA VAL A 206 -20.28 6.87 -10.00
C VAL A 206 -19.55 6.18 -8.86
N ARG A 207 -20.27 5.35 -8.08
CA ARG A 207 -19.65 4.52 -7.03
C ARG A 207 -18.84 3.41 -7.66
N ALA A 208 -17.53 3.55 -7.65
CA ALA A 208 -16.60 2.50 -8.06
C ALA A 208 -16.44 1.46 -6.93
N VAL A 209 -15.90 0.30 -7.29
CA VAL A 209 -15.66 -0.81 -6.36
C VAL A 209 -14.20 -1.27 -6.46
N SER A 210 -13.43 -1.01 -5.40
CA SER A 210 -12.11 -1.62 -5.20
C SER A 210 -12.32 -3.06 -4.74
N ILE A 211 -12.12 -4.03 -5.63
CA ILE A 211 -12.22 -5.45 -5.27
C ILE A 211 -11.05 -5.83 -4.38
N GLN A 212 -9.85 -5.43 -4.79
CA GLN A 212 -8.63 -5.55 -4.01
C GLN A 212 -7.66 -4.51 -4.55
N THR A 213 -7.15 -3.64 -3.69
CA THR A 213 -6.10 -2.70 -4.07
C THR A 213 -5.09 -2.60 -2.94
N GLY A 214 -3.81 -2.53 -3.25
CA GLY A 214 -2.80 -2.32 -2.24
C GLY A 214 -1.41 -2.05 -2.77
N TYR A 215 -0.49 -1.93 -1.82
CA TYR A 215 0.91 -1.62 -2.03
C TYR A 215 1.75 -2.57 -1.18
N LEU A 216 2.72 -3.22 -1.81
CA LEU A 216 3.85 -3.85 -1.13
C LEU A 216 5.06 -2.96 -1.33
N ILE A 217 5.66 -2.50 -0.23
CA ILE A 217 6.88 -1.70 -0.22
C ILE A 217 8.00 -2.58 0.35
N GLN A 218 9.06 -2.78 -0.40
CA GLN A 218 10.21 -3.60 -0.01
C GLN A 218 11.43 -2.71 0.10
N SER A 219 12.06 -2.67 1.27
CA SER A 219 13.29 -1.91 1.43
C SER A 219 14.42 -2.59 0.66
N THR A 220 15.20 -1.81 -0.09
CA THR A 220 16.41 -2.29 -0.79
C THR A 220 17.68 -1.64 -0.24
N GLY A 221 17.57 -0.95 0.90
CA GLY A 221 18.65 -0.20 1.54
C GLY A 221 18.15 1.07 2.23
N PRO A 222 19.03 1.81 2.92
CA PRO A 222 18.62 2.95 3.76
C PRO A 222 18.06 4.16 3.00
N LYS A 223 18.18 4.20 1.66
CA LYS A 223 17.71 5.30 0.80
C LYS A 223 16.98 4.80 -0.44
N SER A 224 16.57 3.54 -0.47
CA SER A 224 16.01 2.94 -1.67
C SER A 224 14.96 1.90 -1.33
N CYS A 225 13.94 1.78 -2.14
CA CYS A 225 12.92 0.75 -2.02
C CYS A 225 12.37 0.34 -3.39
N VAL A 226 11.64 -0.77 -3.39
CA VAL A 226 10.79 -1.18 -4.51
C VAL A 226 9.35 -1.13 -4.04
N ILE A 227 8.46 -0.61 -4.88
CA ILE A 227 7.02 -0.67 -4.64
C ILE A 227 6.34 -1.50 -5.70
N THR A 228 5.45 -2.38 -5.26
CA THR A 228 4.51 -3.11 -6.10
C THR A 228 3.09 -2.67 -5.75
N TYR A 229 2.44 -2.00 -6.69
CA TYR A 229 1.02 -1.69 -6.66
C TYR A 229 0.24 -2.83 -7.31
N LEU A 230 -0.74 -3.39 -6.60
CA LEU A 230 -1.63 -4.44 -7.10
C LEU A 230 -3.06 -3.97 -6.97
N ALA A 231 -3.84 -4.03 -8.05
CA ALA A 231 -5.21 -3.53 -8.05
C ALA A 231 -6.15 -4.29 -8.99
N GLN A 232 -7.38 -4.45 -8.51
CA GLN A 232 -8.55 -4.85 -9.26
C GLN A 232 -9.70 -3.92 -8.87
N VAL A 233 -10.05 -2.99 -9.76
CA VAL A 233 -11.04 -1.95 -9.48
C VAL A 233 -12.06 -1.91 -10.60
N ASP A 234 -13.33 -2.07 -10.24
CA ASP A 234 -14.45 -1.86 -11.15
C ASP A 234 -14.85 -0.37 -11.09
N PRO A 235 -14.53 0.45 -12.11
CA PRO A 235 -14.91 1.87 -12.12
C PRO A 235 -16.40 2.08 -12.33
N LYS A 236 -17.16 1.00 -12.62
CA LYS A 236 -18.59 1.04 -12.95
C LYS A 236 -18.92 2.02 -14.08
N GLY A 237 -20.21 2.31 -14.26
CA GLY A 237 -20.71 3.12 -15.35
C GLY A 237 -20.77 2.36 -16.67
N SER A 238 -20.69 3.07 -17.80
CA SER A 238 -20.92 2.50 -19.14
C SER A 238 -19.65 1.98 -19.83
N LEU A 239 -18.48 2.10 -19.21
CA LEU A 239 -17.22 1.71 -19.84
C LEU A 239 -17.13 0.19 -20.05
N PRO A 240 -16.91 -0.28 -21.29
CA PRO A 240 -16.61 -1.69 -21.53
C PRO A 240 -15.36 -2.14 -20.76
N LYS A 241 -15.35 -3.36 -20.22
CA LYS A 241 -14.25 -3.86 -19.39
C LYS A 241 -12.90 -3.84 -20.11
N TRP A 242 -12.87 -4.12 -21.41
CA TRP A 242 -11.65 -4.04 -22.21
C TRP A 242 -11.05 -2.61 -22.25
N VAL A 243 -11.89 -1.57 -22.25
CA VAL A 243 -11.46 -0.16 -22.19
C VAL A 243 -10.84 0.14 -20.84
N VAL A 244 -11.47 -0.34 -19.76
CA VAL A 244 -10.96 -0.21 -18.39
C VAL A 244 -9.60 -0.88 -18.28
N ASN A 245 -9.49 -2.15 -18.70
CA ASN A 245 -8.26 -2.92 -18.63
C ASN A 245 -7.12 -2.22 -19.39
N LYS A 246 -7.37 -1.72 -20.62
CA LYS A 246 -6.37 -1.00 -21.43
C LYS A 246 -5.97 0.35 -20.83
N SER A 247 -6.93 1.10 -20.30
CA SER A 247 -6.67 2.42 -19.72
C SER A 247 -5.83 2.32 -18.45
N SER A 248 -6.15 1.37 -17.57
CA SER A 248 -5.42 1.17 -16.32
C SER A 248 -3.96 0.76 -16.56
N GLN A 249 -3.67 -0.03 -17.60
CA GLN A 249 -2.29 -0.36 -18.01
C GLN A 249 -1.49 0.88 -18.41
N PHE A 250 -2.10 1.81 -19.12
CA PHE A 250 -1.43 3.03 -19.59
C PHE A 250 -1.26 4.09 -18.49
N LEU A 251 -2.22 4.16 -17.56
CA LEU A 251 -2.23 5.16 -16.50
C LEU A 251 -1.38 4.76 -15.29
N ALA A 252 -1.24 3.46 -14.99
CA ALA A 252 -0.48 2.98 -13.84
C ALA A 252 0.97 3.49 -13.80
N PRO A 253 1.78 3.43 -14.88
CA PRO A 253 3.14 3.98 -14.86
C PRO A 253 3.20 5.48 -14.56
N LYS A 254 2.24 6.25 -15.09
CA LYS A 254 2.17 7.70 -14.87
C LYS A 254 1.81 8.02 -13.43
N ALA A 255 0.86 7.29 -12.85
CA ALA A 255 0.46 7.44 -11.46
C ALA A 255 1.62 7.12 -10.50
N MET A 256 2.32 6.00 -10.73
CA MET A 256 3.49 5.60 -9.92
C MET A 256 4.61 6.65 -10.00
N LYS A 257 4.91 7.19 -11.18
CA LYS A 257 5.90 8.27 -11.31
C LYS A 257 5.50 9.57 -10.60
N LYS A 258 4.21 9.93 -10.61
CA LYS A 258 3.70 11.08 -9.84
C LYS A 258 3.89 10.87 -8.34
N MET A 259 3.55 9.69 -7.84
CA MET A 259 3.76 9.30 -6.44
C MET A 259 5.25 9.36 -6.06
N TYR A 260 6.15 8.80 -6.89
CA TYR A 260 7.59 8.90 -6.66
C TYR A 260 8.07 10.35 -6.53
N LYS A 261 7.64 11.24 -7.44
CA LYS A 261 7.94 12.68 -7.34
C LYS A 261 7.39 13.31 -6.06
N ALA A 262 6.24 12.83 -5.57
CA ALA A 262 5.67 13.27 -4.32
C ALA A 262 6.54 12.86 -3.13
N CYS A 263 7.12 11.64 -3.15
CA CYS A 263 8.05 11.17 -2.13
C CYS A 263 9.30 12.01 -2.03
N VAL A 264 9.91 12.37 -3.16
CA VAL A 264 11.11 13.24 -3.16
C VAL A 264 10.83 14.58 -2.46
N LYS A 265 9.62 15.12 -2.62
CA LYS A 265 9.21 16.42 -2.03
C LYS A 265 8.62 16.31 -0.62
N TYR A 266 8.33 15.09 -0.15
CA TYR A 266 7.56 14.88 1.07
C TYR A 266 8.28 15.33 2.35
N PRO A 267 9.58 15.04 2.56
CA PRO A 267 10.26 15.45 3.80
C PRO A 267 10.20 16.97 4.03
N GLU A 268 10.48 17.76 3.00
CA GLU A 268 10.41 19.23 3.08
C GLU A 268 8.99 19.74 3.31
N TRP A 269 8.00 19.12 2.65
CA TRP A 269 6.60 19.48 2.85
C TRP A 269 6.17 19.14 4.28
N LYS A 270 6.41 17.92 4.75
CA LYS A 270 5.95 17.44 6.06
C LYS A 270 6.58 18.22 7.22
N GLN A 271 7.83 18.69 7.06
CA GLN A 271 8.49 19.57 8.03
C GLN A 271 7.68 20.85 8.32
N LYS A 272 6.90 21.33 7.34
CA LYS A 272 6.07 22.54 7.43
C LYS A 272 4.61 22.25 7.82
N HIS A 273 4.21 20.97 7.89
CA HIS A 273 2.82 20.54 8.09
C HIS A 273 2.75 19.49 9.20
N GLN A 274 3.00 19.93 10.43
CA GLN A 274 2.96 19.10 11.65
C GLN A 274 3.83 17.83 11.52
N PRO A 275 5.18 17.96 11.51
CA PRO A 275 6.08 16.84 11.19
C PRO A 275 5.95 15.62 12.09
N HIS A 276 5.52 15.82 13.34
CA HIS A 276 5.33 14.77 14.34
C HIS A 276 3.94 14.13 14.31
N PHE A 277 3.00 14.69 13.53
CA PHE A 277 1.66 14.14 13.38
C PHE A 277 1.65 13.10 12.26
N LYS A 278 1.78 11.84 12.67
CA LYS A 278 1.83 10.63 11.83
C LYS A 278 1.01 9.52 12.49
N PRO A 279 -0.33 9.63 12.51
CA PRO A 279 -1.20 8.69 13.22
C PRO A 279 -1.12 7.25 12.72
N TRP A 280 -0.60 7.02 11.50
CA TRP A 280 -0.31 5.68 10.97
C TRP A 280 0.92 5.01 11.59
N LEU A 281 1.82 5.78 12.20
CA LEU A 281 2.95 5.28 13.01
C LEU A 281 2.62 5.32 14.52
N HIS A 282 1.79 6.27 14.92
CA HIS A 282 1.44 6.59 16.30
C HIS A 282 -0.09 6.60 16.48
N PRO A 283 -0.75 5.43 16.59
CA PRO A 283 -2.21 5.32 16.57
C PRO A 283 -2.94 6.13 17.65
N GLU A 284 -2.26 6.44 18.76
CA GLU A 284 -2.75 7.31 19.83
C GLU A 284 -2.98 8.75 19.38
N GLN A 285 -2.36 9.19 18.28
CA GLN A 285 -2.59 10.50 17.69
C GLN A 285 -3.87 10.56 16.85
N SER A 286 -4.51 9.42 16.56
CA SER A 286 -5.67 9.39 15.66
C SER A 286 -6.87 10.14 16.26
N PRO A 287 -7.41 11.17 15.57
CA PRO A 287 -8.60 11.88 16.01
C PRO A 287 -9.91 11.18 15.59
N LEU A 288 -9.80 10.03 14.92
CA LEU A 288 -10.95 9.35 14.31
C LEU A 288 -11.84 8.69 15.37
N PRO A 289 -13.17 8.75 15.19
CA PRO A 289 -14.07 7.95 16.01
C PRO A 289 -13.85 6.45 15.73
N SER A 290 -14.15 5.62 16.72
CA SER A 290 -14.20 4.16 16.52
C SER A 290 -15.50 3.75 15.82
N LEU A 291 -15.45 2.71 15.00
CA LEU A 291 -16.61 2.12 14.31
C LEU A 291 -16.66 0.61 14.58
N ALA A 292 -17.84 0.05 14.83
CA ALA A 292 -17.99 -1.39 14.92
C ALA A 292 -18.04 -2.02 13.52
N LEU A 293 -17.36 -3.15 13.33
CA LEU A 293 -17.30 -3.84 12.04
C LEU A 293 -18.69 -4.24 11.51
N SER A 294 -19.63 -4.54 12.41
CA SER A 294 -21.02 -4.88 12.09
C SER A 294 -21.84 -3.72 11.51
N GLU A 295 -21.35 -2.48 11.62
CA GLU A 295 -21.99 -1.30 10.99
C GLU A 295 -21.69 -1.21 9.49
N LEU A 296 -20.71 -1.97 9.00
CA LEU A 296 -20.34 -2.02 7.59
C LEU A 296 -21.04 -3.19 6.89
N SER A 297 -21.23 -3.05 5.58
CA SER A 297 -21.74 -4.14 4.74
C SER A 297 -20.86 -4.36 3.51
N VAL A 298 -20.91 -5.57 2.96
CA VAL A 298 -20.10 -5.93 1.79
C VAL A 298 -20.52 -5.08 0.59
N GLN A 299 -19.53 -4.53 -0.12
CA GLN A 299 -19.75 -3.87 -1.39
C GLN A 299 -19.52 -4.86 -2.53
N HIS A 300 -20.58 -5.54 -2.95
CA HIS A 300 -20.51 -6.38 -4.15
C HIS A 300 -20.52 -5.51 -5.39
N ALA A 301 -19.68 -5.85 -6.37
CA ALA A 301 -19.59 -5.13 -7.62
C ALA A 301 -20.90 -5.25 -8.41
N ASP A 302 -21.44 -6.44 -8.58
CA ASP A 302 -22.70 -6.73 -9.30
C ASP A 302 -23.96 -6.07 -8.69
N SER A 303 -23.96 -5.80 -7.38
CA SER A 303 -25.13 -5.24 -6.67
C SER A 303 -25.35 -3.72 -6.83
N LEU A 304 -24.44 -3.00 -7.50
CA LEU A 304 -24.61 -1.56 -7.73
C LEU A 304 -25.36 -1.29 -9.03
N GLU A 305 -26.33 -0.38 -8.98
CA GLU A 305 -27.00 0.13 -10.18
C GLU A 305 -25.96 0.69 -11.16
N ASN A 306 -26.01 0.23 -12.41
CA ASN A 306 -25.20 0.81 -13.47
C ASN A 306 -25.76 2.18 -13.80
N ILE A 307 -25.01 3.23 -13.47
CA ILE A 307 -25.32 4.57 -13.98
C ILE A 307 -25.03 4.56 -15.48
N ASP A 308 -26.08 4.72 -16.28
CA ASP A 308 -25.93 4.82 -17.73
C ASP A 308 -25.24 6.15 -18.09
N GLU A 309 -23.99 6.03 -18.55
CA GLU A 309 -23.21 7.15 -19.09
C GLU A 309 -23.19 7.15 -20.63
N SER A 310 -24.01 6.33 -21.31
CA SER A 310 -24.06 6.26 -22.78
C SER A 310 -24.62 7.51 -23.44
N ALA A 311 -25.47 8.26 -22.72
CA ALA A 311 -26.06 9.53 -23.18
C ALA A 311 -25.08 10.72 -23.12
N VAL A 312 -23.85 10.53 -22.62
CA VAL A 312 -22.86 11.61 -22.65
C VAL A 312 -22.22 11.65 -24.05
N ALA A 313 -23.06 12.05 -25.01
CA ALA A 313 -22.72 12.22 -26.41
C ALA A 313 -21.83 13.45 -26.63
N GLU A 314 -21.03 13.35 -27.68
CA GLU A 314 -20.07 14.30 -28.24
C GLU A 314 -20.62 15.73 -28.30
N SER A 315 -20.05 16.66 -27.54
CA SER A 315 -20.09 18.08 -27.90
C SER A 315 -18.95 18.33 -28.88
N ARG A 316 -19.27 18.15 -30.16
CA ARG A 316 -18.54 18.77 -31.27
C ARG A 316 -19.03 20.21 -31.39
N GLU A 317 -18.10 21.14 -31.63
CA GLU A 317 -18.21 22.61 -31.72
C GLU A 317 -17.97 23.32 -30.37
N GLU A 318 -16.95 24.18 -30.20
CA GLU A 318 -16.46 25.21 -31.13
C GLU A 318 -14.92 25.19 -31.34
N ARG A 319 -14.50 25.01 -32.59
CA ARG A 319 -13.31 25.68 -33.14
C ARG A 319 -13.79 26.51 -34.33
N MET A 320 -13.88 27.83 -34.15
CA MET A 320 -13.58 28.78 -35.21
C MET A 320 -13.32 30.16 -34.59
N GLY A 321 -12.12 30.71 -34.79
CA GLY A 321 -11.86 32.14 -34.62
C GLY A 321 -10.88 32.56 -33.52
N SER A 322 -9.59 32.30 -33.70
CA SER A 322 -8.65 33.42 -33.90
C SER A 322 -7.28 32.87 -34.28
N ALA A 323 -6.84 33.24 -35.47
CA ALA A 323 -5.47 33.15 -35.91
C ALA A 323 -4.59 34.13 -35.12
N GLY A 324 -3.29 33.82 -35.07
CA GLY A 324 -2.21 34.80 -34.87
C GLY A 324 -1.44 34.66 -33.56
N GLY A 325 -0.18 34.22 -33.66
CA GLY A 325 0.80 34.33 -32.58
C GLY A 325 1.91 33.30 -32.64
N GLU A 326 2.85 33.49 -33.56
CA GLU A 326 4.15 32.81 -33.61
C GLU A 326 5.03 33.10 -32.38
N GLY A 327 6.02 32.22 -32.17
CA GLY A 327 7.16 32.39 -31.27
C GLY A 327 7.08 31.47 -30.04
N SER A 328 8.11 30.76 -29.60
CA SER A 328 9.47 30.47 -30.04
C SER A 328 9.96 29.40 -29.07
N ASP A 329 10.82 28.49 -29.52
CA ASP A 329 11.54 27.55 -28.67
C ASP A 329 12.28 28.27 -27.53
N ASP A 330 12.37 27.62 -26.36
CA ASP A 330 13.67 27.45 -25.72
C ASP A 330 13.67 26.26 -24.74
N ASP A 331 14.57 25.35 -25.08
CA ASP A 331 15.17 24.32 -24.25
C ASP A 331 16.10 24.99 -23.23
N THR A 332 16.08 24.55 -21.98
CA THR A 332 17.26 24.66 -21.10
C THR A 332 17.13 23.70 -19.93
N SER A 333 17.84 22.58 -20.07
CA SER A 333 18.71 21.95 -19.07
C SER A 333 18.72 22.55 -17.66
N LEU A 334 18.49 21.70 -16.67
CA LEU A 334 19.08 21.87 -15.34
C LEU A 334 19.86 20.60 -14.98
N THR A 335 21.17 20.80 -14.95
CA THR A 335 22.21 20.04 -14.26
C THR A 335 21.89 19.72 -12.82
#